data_AF-A0A6I4HZE0-F1
#
_entry.id   AF-A0A6I4HZE0-F1
#
_cell.length_a   1.000
_cell.length_b   1.000
_cell.length_c   1.000
_cell.angle_alpha   90.00
_cell.angle_beta   90.00
_cell.angle_gamma   90.00
#
_symmetry.space_group_name_H-M   'P 1'
#
loop_
_entity.id
_entity.type
_entity.pdbx_description
1 polymer ?
#
loop_
_entity_poly.entity_id
_entity_poly.type
_entity_poly.pdbx_seq_one_letter_code
_entity_poly.pdbx_strand_id
1 'polypeptide(L)'
;MKKLLTLSLFALLYAASCTVPQDVEPVITNKILYTVPAISILRYGSTPVMDVDSDGVADIVGGVELNSVNNNTTMLTLYKMAPTANVQLLMDAQTEAFAFHKDDVVQTQQDAPLVWQHSSALLFQKSSSTGTVNRTGNFTNPNVQYLAYRLKKDDKWYYGWVEMQYVVIAGQDQLVISRTAFNTVADQPLTAGR
;
A
#
# COMPACT_ATOMS: atom_id res chain seq x y z
N MET A 1 71.73 -54.09 34.79
CA MET A 1 72.50 -53.17 33.92
C MET A 1 71.54 -52.47 32.97
N LYS A 2 71.55 -51.11 32.96
CA LYS A 2 71.48 -50.19 31.79
C LYS A 2 70.39 -50.49 30.71
N LYS A 3 69.45 -49.62 30.29
CA LYS A 3 69.25 -48.14 30.23
C LYS A 3 67.74 -47.89 29.99
N LEU A 4 67.10 -46.91 30.66
CA LEU A 4 66.69 -45.60 30.12
C LEU A 4 66.42 -45.52 28.60
N LEU A 5 65.18 -45.18 28.21
CA LEU A 5 64.93 -44.07 27.30
C LEU A 5 63.51 -43.50 27.49
N THR A 6 63.47 -42.27 27.99
CA THR A 6 62.35 -41.32 27.99
C THR A 6 62.06 -40.83 26.58
N LEU A 7 60.78 -40.71 26.21
CA LEU A 7 60.38 -39.82 25.12
C LEU A 7 59.13 -39.02 25.56
N SER A 8 59.38 -37.75 25.88
CA SER A 8 58.37 -36.73 26.16
C SER A 8 57.61 -36.39 24.87
N LEU A 9 56.30 -36.59 24.86
CA LEU A 9 55.43 -36.05 23.82
C LEU A 9 54.80 -34.76 24.34
N PHE A 10 55.32 -33.63 23.84
CA PHE A 10 54.76 -32.30 24.03
C PHE A 10 53.33 -32.26 23.45
N ALA A 11 52.33 -32.18 24.31
CA ALA A 11 50.97 -31.86 23.90
C ALA A 11 50.89 -30.34 23.62
N LEU A 12 50.94 -29.99 22.34
CA LEU A 12 50.62 -28.64 21.86
C LEU A 12 49.13 -28.38 22.11
N LEU A 13 48.84 -27.60 23.16
CA LEU A 13 47.54 -26.97 23.37
C LEU A 13 47.31 -25.93 22.27
N TYR A 14 46.67 -26.33 21.18
CA TYR A 14 46.05 -25.39 20.25
C TYR A 14 44.86 -24.74 20.97
N ALA A 15 45.09 -23.54 21.51
CA ALA A 15 44.03 -22.62 21.84
C ALA A 15 43.35 -22.18 20.52
N ALA A 16 42.38 -22.95 20.07
CA ALA A 16 41.43 -22.52 19.08
C ALA A 16 40.61 -21.38 19.69
N SER A 17 41.04 -20.15 19.42
CA SER A 17 40.24 -18.95 19.65
C SER A 17 39.00 -19.08 18.78
N CYS A 18 37.93 -19.60 19.36
CA CYS A 18 36.62 -19.65 18.75
C CYS A 18 36.09 -18.22 18.76
N THR A 19 36.42 -17.46 17.72
CA THR A 19 35.74 -16.19 17.44
C THR A 19 34.27 -16.52 17.22
N VAL A 20 33.44 -16.18 18.21
CA VAL A 20 31.99 -16.19 18.08
C VAL A 20 31.66 -15.47 16.78
N PRO A 21 31.02 -16.11 15.79
CA PRO A 21 30.57 -15.42 14.60
C PRO A 21 29.69 -14.27 15.07
N GLN A 22 30.08 -13.05 14.71
CA GLN A 22 29.23 -11.89 14.90
C GLN A 22 27.90 -12.22 14.21
N ASP A 23 26.80 -12.24 14.97
CA ASP A 23 25.46 -12.39 14.40
C ASP A 23 25.31 -11.26 13.37
N VAL A 24 25.45 -11.60 12.10
CA VAL A 24 25.15 -10.69 11.01
C VAL A 24 23.65 -10.56 11.04
N GLU A 25 23.16 -9.45 11.59
CA GLU A 25 21.75 -9.09 11.57
C GLU A 25 21.26 -9.31 10.12
N PRO A 26 20.21 -10.13 9.91
CA PRO A 26 19.79 -10.48 8.57
C PRO A 26 19.45 -9.20 7.83
N VAL A 27 20.12 -8.95 6.71
CA VAL A 27 19.77 -7.85 5.81
C VAL A 27 18.34 -8.11 5.36
N ILE A 28 17.39 -7.39 5.95
CA ILE A 28 16.00 -7.39 5.53
C ILE A 28 15.99 -6.78 4.14
N THR A 29 16.07 -7.63 3.13
CA THR A 29 15.78 -7.23 1.76
C THR A 29 14.28 -7.10 1.68
N ASN A 30 13.77 -5.86 1.80
CA ASN A 30 12.37 -5.56 1.55
C ASN A 30 12.02 -6.10 0.15
N LYS A 31 11.33 -7.24 0.11
CA LYS A 31 10.78 -7.75 -1.15
C LYS A 31 9.44 -7.08 -1.34
N ILE A 32 9.42 -6.06 -2.20
CA ILE A 32 8.20 -5.42 -2.63
C ILE A 32 7.62 -6.28 -3.77
N LEU A 33 6.38 -6.73 -3.60
CA LEU A 33 5.60 -7.36 -4.65
C LEU A 33 4.86 -6.27 -5.42
N TYR A 34 4.89 -6.36 -6.75
CA TYR A 34 4.15 -5.46 -7.63
C TYR A 34 3.10 -6.23 -8.41
N THR A 35 1.87 -5.72 -8.39
CA THR A 35 0.78 -6.29 -9.19
C THR A 35 0.16 -5.22 -10.09
N VAL A 36 -0.46 -5.65 -11.18
CA VAL A 36 -1.23 -4.79 -12.07
C VAL A 36 -2.66 -5.33 -12.07
N PRO A 37 -3.67 -4.51 -11.76
CA PRO A 37 -5.05 -4.99 -11.74
C PRO A 37 -5.54 -5.32 -13.16
N ALA A 38 -6.36 -6.36 -13.28
CA ALA A 38 -6.92 -6.80 -14.55
C ALA A 38 -7.83 -5.73 -15.19
N ILE A 39 -8.52 -4.95 -14.36
CA ILE A 39 -9.26 -3.75 -14.77
C ILE A 39 -8.56 -2.56 -14.12
N SER A 40 -7.95 -1.72 -14.96
CA SER A 40 -7.10 -0.61 -14.54
C SER A 40 -7.81 0.75 -14.57
N ILE A 41 -9.13 0.81 -14.78
CA ILE A 41 -9.84 2.08 -14.92
C ILE A 41 -11.05 2.11 -14.00
N LEU A 42 -11.05 3.04 -13.05
CA LEU A 42 -12.22 3.44 -12.28
C LEU A 42 -12.95 4.57 -13.01
N ARG A 43 -14.17 4.27 -13.46
CA ARG A 43 -15.10 5.20 -14.11
C ARG A 43 -16.53 4.75 -13.81
N TYR A 44 -17.51 5.59 -14.12
CA TYR A 44 -18.91 5.17 -13.97
C TYR A 44 -19.20 3.87 -14.74
N GLY A 45 -19.80 2.90 -14.05
CA GLY A 45 -20.09 1.57 -14.59
C GLY A 45 -18.91 0.59 -14.61
N SER A 46 -17.72 0.96 -14.11
CA SER A 46 -16.62 0.01 -13.87
C SER A 46 -16.44 -0.30 -12.39
N THR A 47 -15.87 -1.48 -12.13
CA THR A 47 -15.60 -1.98 -10.78
C THR A 47 -14.21 -2.64 -10.80
N PRO A 48 -13.13 -1.85 -10.81
CA PRO A 48 -11.80 -2.42 -10.74
C PRO A 48 -11.60 -3.13 -9.41
N VAL A 49 -10.95 -4.29 -9.47
CA VAL A 49 -10.65 -5.13 -8.31
C VAL A 49 -9.14 -5.31 -8.25
N MET A 50 -8.58 -5.15 -7.06
CA MET A 50 -7.17 -5.37 -6.79
C MET A 50 -7.03 -6.52 -5.80
N ASP A 51 -6.24 -7.50 -6.22
CA ASP A 51 -5.61 -8.52 -5.38
C ASP A 51 -4.17 -8.04 -5.17
N VAL A 52 -3.89 -7.53 -3.97
CA VAL A 52 -2.67 -6.77 -3.68
C VAL A 52 -1.55 -7.67 -3.17
N ASP A 53 -1.87 -8.83 -2.59
CA ASP A 53 -0.88 -9.82 -2.15
C ASP A 53 -0.78 -11.05 -3.09
N SER A 54 -1.56 -11.09 -4.17
CA SER A 54 -1.60 -12.14 -5.20
C SER A 54 -2.03 -13.51 -4.68
N ASP A 55 -2.96 -13.55 -3.71
CA ASP A 55 -3.51 -14.79 -3.17
C ASP A 55 -4.76 -15.30 -3.94
N GLY A 56 -5.21 -14.55 -4.95
CA GLY A 56 -6.38 -14.85 -5.76
C GLY A 56 -7.69 -14.29 -5.19
N VAL A 57 -7.66 -13.56 -4.08
CA VAL A 57 -8.80 -12.91 -3.43
C VAL A 57 -8.74 -11.40 -3.65
N ALA A 58 -9.91 -10.78 -3.82
CA ALA A 58 -10.02 -9.34 -3.92
C ALA A 58 -9.75 -8.67 -2.57
N ASP A 59 -8.83 -7.72 -2.53
CA ASP A 59 -8.44 -6.93 -1.35
C ASP A 59 -9.04 -5.53 -1.33
N ILE A 60 -9.14 -4.91 -2.52
CA ILE A 60 -9.69 -3.57 -2.70
C ILE A 60 -10.61 -3.57 -3.92
N VAL A 61 -11.73 -2.85 -3.84
CA VAL A 61 -12.70 -2.72 -4.92
C VAL A 61 -13.00 -1.24 -5.16
N GLY A 62 -12.87 -0.79 -6.41
CA GLY A 62 -13.26 0.55 -6.81
C GLY A 62 -14.72 0.62 -7.22
N GLY A 63 -15.36 1.76 -6.96
CA GLY A 63 -16.75 2.00 -7.36
C GLY A 63 -17.07 3.46 -7.57
N VAL A 64 -18.14 3.70 -8.33
CA VAL A 64 -18.67 5.05 -8.58
C VAL A 64 -20.15 5.07 -8.20
N GLU A 65 -20.51 5.93 -7.26
CA GLU A 65 -21.87 6.11 -6.77
C GLU A 65 -22.48 7.39 -7.35
N LEU A 66 -23.76 7.33 -7.74
CA LEU A 66 -24.52 8.49 -8.20
C LEU A 66 -25.56 8.87 -7.16
N ASN A 67 -25.43 10.07 -6.62
CA ASN A 67 -26.36 10.66 -5.69
C ASN A 67 -26.99 11.91 -6.31
N SER A 68 -28.27 12.13 -6.00
CA SER A 68 -28.97 13.34 -6.39
C SER A 68 -29.29 14.16 -5.15
N VAL A 69 -28.99 15.45 -5.19
CA VAL A 69 -29.22 16.38 -4.07
C VAL A 69 -29.97 17.61 -4.56
N ASN A 70 -30.62 18.33 -3.65
CA ASN A 70 -31.41 19.54 -3.93
C ASN A 70 -32.50 19.31 -4.99
N ASN A 71 -33.46 18.42 -4.73
CA ASN A 71 -34.59 18.13 -5.64
C ASN A 71 -34.14 17.80 -7.07
N ASN A 72 -33.06 17.03 -7.21
CA ASN A 72 -32.49 16.59 -8.48
C ASN A 72 -31.87 17.69 -9.37
N THR A 73 -31.61 18.88 -8.82
CA THR A 73 -30.93 19.96 -9.55
C THR A 73 -29.41 19.80 -9.58
N THR A 74 -28.85 19.04 -8.64
CA THR A 74 -27.42 18.76 -8.56
C THR A 74 -27.19 17.25 -8.50
N MET A 75 -26.38 16.74 -9.43
CA MET A 75 -25.90 15.37 -9.42
C MET A 75 -24.53 15.32 -8.76
N LEU A 76 -24.38 14.46 -7.76
CA LEU A 76 -23.10 14.11 -7.15
C LEU A 76 -22.67 12.74 -7.66
N THR A 77 -21.44 12.66 -8.16
CA THR A 77 -20.79 11.40 -8.52
C THR A 77 -19.61 11.20 -7.59
N LEU A 78 -19.63 10.14 -6.79
CA LEU A 78 -18.62 9.85 -5.78
C LEU A 78 -17.73 8.70 -6.27
N TYR A 79 -16.43 8.96 -6.38
CA TYR A 79 -15.43 7.94 -6.75
C TYR A 79 -14.80 7.40 -5.47
N LYS A 80 -14.94 6.10 -5.24
CA LYS A 80 -14.57 5.47 -3.97
C LYS A 80 -13.74 4.22 -4.16
N MET A 81 -12.94 3.90 -3.16
CA MET A 81 -12.25 2.62 -3.00
C MET A 81 -12.71 1.99 -1.70
N ALA A 82 -13.12 0.73 -1.74
CA ALA A 82 -13.58 -0.02 -0.57
C ALA A 82 -12.60 -1.17 -0.29
N PRO A 83 -12.09 -1.28 0.95
CA PRO A 83 -11.33 -2.45 1.36
C PRO A 83 -12.24 -3.67 1.55
N THR A 84 -11.73 -4.86 1.30
CA THR A 84 -12.36 -6.13 1.69
C THR A 84 -11.81 -6.62 3.04
N ALA A 85 -12.23 -7.81 3.48
CA ALA A 85 -11.89 -8.34 4.80
C ALA A 85 -10.37 -8.35 5.01
N ASN A 86 -9.92 -7.69 6.08
CA ASN A 86 -8.52 -7.51 6.51
C ASN A 86 -7.71 -6.37 5.89
N VAL A 87 -8.29 -5.61 4.96
CA VAL A 87 -7.63 -4.41 4.41
C VAL A 87 -8.13 -3.15 5.11
N GLN A 88 -7.24 -2.19 5.29
CA GLN A 88 -7.57 -0.84 5.70
C GLN A 88 -6.92 0.16 4.75
N LEU A 89 -7.62 1.26 4.48
CA LEU A 89 -7.13 2.36 3.67
C LEU A 89 -6.73 3.52 4.59
N LEU A 90 -5.73 4.30 4.17
CA LEU A 90 -5.36 5.52 4.91
C LEU A 90 -6.25 6.68 4.49
N MET A 91 -6.95 7.25 5.46
CA MET A 91 -7.91 8.32 5.25
C MET A 91 -7.80 9.39 6.33
N ASP A 92 -8.39 10.55 6.08
CA ASP A 92 -8.61 11.54 7.12
C ASP A 92 -9.86 11.24 7.97
N ALA A 93 -10.16 12.14 8.90
CA ALA A 93 -11.33 12.05 9.78
C ALA A 93 -12.67 12.20 9.04
N GLN A 94 -12.67 12.67 7.79
CA GLN A 94 -13.85 12.84 6.94
C GLN A 94 -14.02 11.67 5.95
N THR A 95 -13.23 10.60 6.08
CA THR A 95 -13.20 9.43 5.18
C THR A 95 -12.73 9.75 3.75
N GLU A 96 -12.06 10.89 3.56
CA GLU A 96 -11.36 11.17 2.30
C GLU A 96 -10.03 10.43 2.28
N ALA A 97 -9.75 9.81 1.13
CA ALA A 97 -8.49 9.14 0.89
C ALA A 97 -7.33 10.13 0.93
N PHE A 98 -6.27 9.82 1.67
CA PHE A 98 -5.05 10.62 1.61
C PHE A 98 -4.26 10.27 0.34
N ALA A 99 -3.89 11.29 -0.43
CA ALA A 99 -3.13 11.13 -1.66
C ALA A 99 -1.63 11.36 -1.42
N PHE A 100 -0.87 10.27 -1.35
CA PHE A 100 0.58 10.34 -1.31
C PHE A 100 1.13 10.72 -2.69
N HIS A 101 2.26 11.41 -2.69
CA HIS A 101 3.07 11.66 -3.86
C HIS A 101 4.24 10.68 -3.91
N LYS A 102 4.93 10.65 -5.05
CA LYS A 102 6.12 9.82 -5.22
C LYS A 102 7.16 10.23 -4.18
N ASP A 103 7.88 9.24 -3.64
CA ASP A 103 8.91 9.37 -2.62
C ASP A 103 8.40 9.68 -1.20
N ASP A 104 7.10 9.92 -1.01
CA ASP A 104 6.51 9.99 0.32
C ASP A 104 6.58 8.61 1.01
N VAL A 105 6.73 8.62 2.34
CA VAL A 105 6.81 7.39 3.13
C VAL A 105 5.45 7.07 3.74
N VAL A 106 4.89 5.92 3.41
CA VAL A 106 3.74 5.33 4.09
C VAL A 106 4.22 4.77 5.42
N GLN A 107 4.07 5.57 6.48
CA GLN A 107 4.43 5.20 7.83
C GLN A 107 3.47 4.13 8.41
N THR A 108 3.99 3.30 9.31
CA THR A 108 3.18 2.29 10.01
C THR A 108 2.25 2.94 11.04
N GLN A 109 2.74 3.98 11.71
CA GLN A 109 1.98 4.89 12.57
C GLN A 109 1.80 6.24 11.87
N GLN A 110 0.63 6.82 12.00
CA GLN A 110 0.24 8.03 11.25
C GLN A 110 -0.12 9.12 12.24
N ASP A 111 0.35 10.33 11.95
CA ASP A 111 -0.01 11.50 12.72
C ASP A 111 -1.47 11.89 12.41
N ALA A 112 -2.16 12.38 13.43
CA ALA A 112 -3.50 12.94 13.23
C ALA A 112 -3.45 14.07 12.17
N PRO A 113 -4.45 14.17 11.27
CA PRO A 113 -5.75 13.50 11.32
C PRO A 113 -5.82 12.16 10.56
N LEU A 114 -4.70 11.60 10.12
CA LEU A 114 -4.69 10.39 9.29
C LEU A 114 -4.89 9.13 10.13
N VAL A 115 -5.77 8.27 9.66
CA VAL A 115 -6.14 7.04 10.34
C VAL A 115 -6.35 5.91 9.34
N TRP A 116 -5.87 4.72 9.72
CA TRP A 116 -6.16 3.49 9.00
C TRP A 116 -7.58 3.04 9.35
N GLN A 117 -8.46 2.93 8.35
CA GLN A 117 -9.82 2.44 8.60
C GLN A 117 -10.27 1.39 7.58
N HIS A 118 -11.15 0.51 8.03
CA HIS A 118 -11.85 -0.47 7.21
C HIS A 118 -13.21 0.12 6.76
N SER A 119 -13.16 1.12 5.88
CA SER A 119 -14.33 1.78 5.32
C SER A 119 -14.03 2.28 3.91
N SER A 120 -15.07 2.61 3.13
CA SER A 120 -14.89 3.15 1.78
C SER A 120 -14.27 4.53 1.84
N ALA A 121 -13.11 4.69 1.19
CA ALA A 121 -12.42 5.96 1.06
C ALA A 121 -12.97 6.75 -0.13
N LEU A 122 -13.35 8.01 0.09
CA LEU A 122 -13.69 8.94 -0.99
C LEU A 122 -12.40 9.43 -1.65
N LEU A 123 -12.22 9.13 -2.94
CA LEU A 123 -11.08 9.61 -3.71
C LEU A 123 -11.29 11.05 -4.16
N PHE A 124 -12.44 11.27 -4.79
CA PHE A 124 -12.95 12.58 -5.17
C PHE A 124 -14.45 12.49 -5.45
N GLN A 125 -15.09 13.65 -5.48
CA GLN A 125 -16.45 13.81 -5.93
C GLN A 125 -16.54 14.80 -7.09
N LYS A 126 -17.51 14.58 -7.95
CA LYS A 126 -17.93 15.52 -8.99
C LYS A 126 -19.34 15.99 -8.67
N SER A 127 -19.53 17.30 -8.60
CA SER A 127 -20.85 17.92 -8.58
C SER A 127 -21.16 18.49 -9.95
N SER A 128 -22.35 18.22 -10.47
CA SER A 128 -22.83 18.71 -11.76
C SER A 128 -24.20 19.35 -11.57
N SER A 129 -24.30 20.63 -11.90
CA SER A 129 -25.54 21.41 -11.94
C SER A 129 -25.61 22.14 -13.29
N THR A 130 -26.72 22.79 -13.60
CA THR A 130 -26.93 23.45 -14.89
C THR A 130 -25.76 24.37 -15.26
N GLY A 131 -24.98 23.96 -16.26
CA GLY A 131 -23.82 24.71 -16.79
C GLY A 131 -22.57 24.71 -15.91
N THR A 132 -22.55 24.02 -14.77
CA THR A 132 -21.41 24.02 -13.83
C THR A 132 -21.02 22.60 -13.44
N VAL A 133 -19.73 22.27 -13.59
CA VAL A 133 -19.14 21.01 -13.12
C VAL A 133 -17.96 21.32 -12.22
N ASN A 134 -18.03 20.91 -10.96
CA ASN A 134 -16.93 21.04 -10.00
C ASN A 134 -16.44 19.67 -9.56
N ARG A 135 -15.15 19.58 -9.26
CA ARG A 135 -14.49 18.38 -8.74
C ARG A 135 -13.74 18.73 -7.49
N THR A 136 -13.92 17.95 -6.43
CA THR A 136 -13.27 18.17 -5.14
C THR A 136 -12.79 16.84 -4.56
N GLY A 137 -11.66 16.85 -3.88
CA GLY A 137 -11.05 15.68 -3.26
C GLY A 137 -9.58 15.55 -3.63
N ASN A 138 -8.90 14.60 -3.00
CA ASN A 138 -7.43 14.50 -3.06
C ASN A 138 -6.91 13.86 -4.36
N PHE A 139 -7.75 13.10 -5.07
CA PHE A 139 -7.41 12.39 -6.30
C PHE A 139 -7.95 13.06 -7.57
N THR A 140 -7.90 14.40 -7.64
CA THR A 140 -8.23 15.16 -8.86
C THR A 140 -7.01 15.73 -9.58
N ASN A 141 -5.80 15.47 -9.08
CA ASN A 141 -4.56 15.95 -9.67
C ASN A 141 -4.20 15.08 -10.90
N PRO A 142 -3.86 15.67 -12.07
CA PRO A 142 -3.44 14.89 -13.24
C PRO A 142 -2.11 14.15 -13.06
N ASN A 143 -1.34 14.46 -12.02
CA ASN A 143 -0.12 13.72 -11.68
C ASN A 143 -0.45 12.39 -11.00
N VAL A 144 0.50 11.46 -11.07
CA VAL A 144 0.41 10.18 -10.37
C VAL A 144 0.40 10.40 -8.86
N GLN A 145 -0.56 9.75 -8.20
CA GLN A 145 -0.76 9.76 -6.75
C GLN A 145 -0.92 8.33 -6.25
N TYR A 146 -0.76 8.13 -4.94
CA TYR A 146 -0.73 6.81 -4.35
C TYR A 146 -1.72 6.75 -3.17
N LEU A 147 -2.63 5.78 -3.20
CA LEU A 147 -3.49 5.45 -2.06
C LEU A 147 -2.81 4.38 -1.22
N ALA A 148 -2.50 4.71 0.02
CA ALA A 148 -1.93 3.73 0.93
C ALA A 148 -2.98 2.77 1.48
N TYR A 149 -2.58 1.52 1.65
CA TYR A 149 -3.36 0.49 2.34
C TYR A 149 -2.47 -0.29 3.31
N ARG A 150 -3.12 -0.99 4.24
CA ARG A 150 -2.50 -2.07 5.01
C ARG A 150 -3.38 -3.32 5.01
N LEU A 151 -2.76 -4.47 4.92
CA LEU A 151 -3.40 -5.79 4.93
C LEU A 151 -3.00 -6.55 6.19
N LYS A 152 -3.98 -7.14 6.89
CA LYS A 152 -3.73 -7.98 8.06
C LYS A 152 -3.55 -9.44 7.64
N LYS A 153 -2.40 -10.04 7.97
CA LYS A 153 -2.10 -11.46 7.73
C LYS A 153 -1.31 -12.01 8.92
N ASP A 154 -1.69 -13.17 9.44
CA ASP A 154 -1.04 -13.80 10.60
C ASP A 154 -0.83 -12.83 11.79
N ASP A 155 -1.86 -12.05 12.09
CA ASP A 155 -1.87 -10.99 13.12
C ASP A 155 -0.89 -9.82 12.94
N LYS A 156 -0.25 -9.73 11.78
CA LYS A 156 0.68 -8.66 11.41
C LYS A 156 0.11 -7.78 10.32
N TRP A 157 0.58 -6.53 10.26
CA TRP A 157 0.20 -5.59 9.22
C TRP A 157 1.29 -5.50 8.15
N TYR A 158 0.85 -5.55 6.91
CA TYR A 158 1.70 -5.39 5.73
C TYR A 158 1.22 -4.16 4.97
N TYR A 159 2.15 -3.35 4.48
CA TYR A 159 1.85 -2.01 3.98
C TYR A 159 2.08 -1.96 2.48
N GLY A 160 1.25 -1.15 1.82
CA GLY A 160 1.28 -1.05 0.38
C GLY A 160 0.65 0.24 -0.13
N TRP A 161 0.67 0.39 -1.44
CA TRP A 161 0.00 1.48 -2.11
C TRP A 161 -0.61 1.05 -3.44
N VAL A 162 -1.63 1.79 -3.89
CA VAL A 162 -2.24 1.70 -5.21
C VAL A 162 -1.92 2.97 -5.98
N GLU A 163 -1.22 2.85 -7.11
CA GLU A 163 -0.88 3.96 -8.00
C GLU A 163 -2.06 4.34 -8.87
N MET A 164 -2.44 5.61 -8.81
CA MET A 164 -3.57 6.16 -9.54
C MET A 164 -3.21 7.46 -10.25
N GLN A 165 -3.84 7.69 -11.40
CA GLN A 165 -3.76 8.95 -12.11
C GLN A 165 -5.14 9.40 -12.55
N TYR A 166 -5.49 10.63 -12.19
CA TYR A 166 -6.74 11.22 -12.64
C TYR A 166 -6.62 11.75 -14.07
N VAL A 167 -7.57 11.37 -14.93
CA VAL A 167 -7.63 11.82 -16.32
C VAL A 167 -9.07 12.12 -16.72
N VAL A 168 -9.24 13.03 -17.69
CA VAL A 168 -10.52 13.28 -18.35
C VAL A 168 -10.41 12.88 -19.80
N ILE A 169 -11.15 11.85 -20.21
CA ILE A 169 -11.14 11.32 -21.57
C ILE A 169 -12.56 11.44 -22.14
N ALA A 170 -12.69 12.16 -23.27
CA ALA A 170 -13.99 12.41 -23.91
C ALA A 170 -15.05 12.98 -22.95
N GLY A 171 -14.62 13.86 -22.03
CA GLY A 171 -15.49 14.49 -21.03
C GLY A 171 -15.90 13.59 -19.85
N GLN A 172 -15.38 12.36 -19.79
CA GLN A 172 -15.61 11.42 -18.68
C GLN A 172 -14.42 11.42 -17.73
N ASP A 173 -14.72 11.50 -16.44
CA ASP A 173 -13.74 11.43 -15.36
C ASP A 173 -13.32 9.98 -15.14
N GLN A 174 -12.02 9.75 -15.05
CA GLN A 174 -11.45 8.43 -14.85
C GLN A 174 -10.28 8.51 -13.88
N LEU A 175 -10.11 7.46 -13.09
CA LEU A 175 -8.86 7.17 -12.40
C LEU A 175 -8.24 5.93 -13.03
N VAL A 176 -7.07 6.10 -13.63
CA VAL A 176 -6.27 5.01 -14.16
C VAL A 176 -5.46 4.43 -13.00
N ILE A 177 -5.70 3.17 -12.68
CA ILE A 177 -4.99 2.38 -11.68
C ILE A 177 -3.90 1.59 -12.41
N SER A 178 -2.64 1.99 -12.26
CA SER A 178 -1.55 1.46 -13.07
C SER A 178 -0.86 0.26 -12.42
N ARG A 179 -0.70 0.28 -11.10
CA ARG A 179 -0.03 -0.79 -10.35
C ARG A 179 -0.35 -0.72 -8.87
N THR A 180 -0.09 -1.81 -8.15
CA THR A 180 -0.03 -1.84 -6.69
C THR A 180 1.35 -2.28 -6.25
N ALA A 181 1.74 -1.87 -5.05
CA ALA A 181 2.93 -2.36 -4.37
C ALA A 181 2.54 -2.89 -2.99
N PHE A 182 3.16 -3.99 -2.59
CA PHE A 182 2.94 -4.68 -1.32
C PHE A 182 4.29 -5.04 -0.69
N ASN A 183 4.56 -4.53 0.52
CA ASN A 183 5.74 -4.94 1.25
C ASN A 183 5.50 -6.33 1.86
N THR A 184 6.29 -7.33 1.46
CA THR A 184 6.18 -8.70 2.03
C THR A 184 6.80 -8.83 3.43
N VAL A 185 7.37 -7.76 3.97
CA VAL A 185 7.87 -7.68 5.33
C VAL A 185 6.86 -6.92 6.19
N ALA A 186 6.41 -7.58 7.26
CA ALA A 186 5.46 -7.03 8.21
C ALA A 186 6.00 -5.78 8.92
N ASP A 187 5.11 -4.85 9.24
CA ASP A 187 5.35 -3.69 10.11
C ASP A 187 6.51 -2.81 9.65
N GLN A 188 6.75 -2.78 8.33
CA GLN A 188 7.74 -1.92 7.70
C GLN A 188 7.06 -0.83 6.88
N PRO A 189 7.56 0.42 6.93
CA PRO A 189 7.09 1.47 6.06
C PRO A 189 7.40 1.15 4.60
N LEU A 190 6.68 1.81 3.69
CA LEU A 190 6.88 1.67 2.25
C LEU A 190 6.93 3.05 1.60
N THR A 191 7.91 3.27 0.72
CA THR A 191 8.00 4.50 -0.06
C THR A 191 7.07 4.43 -1.29
N ALA A 192 6.26 5.45 -1.49
CA ALA A 192 5.34 5.55 -2.61
C ALA A 192 6.08 5.67 -3.95
N GLY A 193 5.73 4.83 -4.92
CA GLY A 193 6.32 4.83 -6.26
C GLY A 193 7.76 4.30 -6.35
N ARG A 194 8.22 3.52 -5.37
CA ARG A 194 9.56 2.92 -5.27
C ARG A 194 9.51 1.42 -5.08
#